data_AF-A0A6J5ZNI5-F1
#
_entry.id   AF-A0A6J5ZNI5-F1
#
_cell.length_a   1.000
_cell.length_b   1.000
_cell.length_c   1.000
_cell.angle_alpha   90.00
_cell.angle_beta   90.00
_cell.angle_gamma   90.00
#
_symmetry.space_group_name_H-M   'P 1'
#
loop_
_entity.id
_entity.type
_entity.pdbx_description
1 polymer ?
#
loop_
_entity_poly.entity_id
_entity_poly.type
_entity_poly.pdbx_seq_one_letter_code
_entity_poly.pdbx_strand_id
1 'polypeptide(L)' 'MAEDKQEEKEPEGPIPCSPCRGTGKLNSNSGGEPHLVDCPWCEGSGVFIPEHDAQAARRPEGEPGDEKPQPAVD' A
#
# COMPACT_ATOMS: atom_id res chain seq x y z
N MET A 1 -6.84 -25.43 -38.30
CA MET A 1 -7.00 -24.19 -37.53
C MET A 1 -7.74 -24.62 -36.29
N ALA A 2 -7.04 -24.69 -35.17
CA ALA A 2 -7.64 -25.00 -33.87
C ALA A 2 -7.24 -23.83 -33.00
N GLU A 3 -8.15 -22.87 -32.87
CA GLU A 3 -8.00 -21.77 -31.93
C GLU A 3 -8.04 -22.34 -30.51
N ASP A 4 -6.86 -22.30 -29.88
CA ASP A 4 -6.67 -22.54 -28.46
C ASP A 4 -7.43 -21.45 -27.68
N LYS A 5 -8.64 -21.81 -27.27
CA LYS A 5 -9.51 -20.99 -26.43
C LYS A 5 -8.92 -21.00 -25.03
N GLN A 6 -8.12 -19.98 -24.74
CA GLN A 6 -7.53 -19.76 -23.42
C GLN A 6 -8.65 -19.67 -22.39
N GLU A 7 -8.81 -20.74 -21.61
CA GLU A 7 -9.69 -20.81 -20.47
C GLU A 7 -9.03 -19.98 -19.36
N GLU A 8 -9.58 -18.79 -19.13
CA GLU A 8 -9.09 -17.83 -18.16
C GLU A 8 -9.39 -18.39 -16.76
N LYS A 9 -8.43 -19.17 -16.23
CA LYS A 9 -8.49 -19.72 -14.88
C LYS A 9 -8.40 -18.55 -13.90
N GLU A 10 -9.54 -18.12 -13.38
CA GLU A 10 -9.59 -17.19 -12.25
C GLU A 10 -8.68 -17.73 -11.13
N PRO A 11 -7.79 -16.89 -10.56
CA PRO A 11 -6.89 -17.35 -9.50
C PRO A 11 -7.72 -17.74 -8.28
N GLU A 12 -7.94 -19.04 -8.11
CA GLU A 12 -8.68 -19.71 -7.03
C GLU A 12 -7.96 -19.66 -5.66
N GLY A 13 -7.22 -18.58 -5.38
CA GLY A 13 -6.42 -18.41 -4.16
C GLY A 13 -6.39 -16.97 -3.63
N PRO A 14 -5.97 -16.79 -2.37
CA PRO A 14 -5.85 -15.46 -1.76
C PRO A 14 -4.92 -14.59 -2.60
N ILE A 15 -5.42 -13.41 -3.02
CA ILE A 15 -4.64 -12.48 -3.84
C ILE A 15 -3.46 -11.97 -3.01
N PRO A 16 -2.20 -12.12 -3.48
CA PRO A 16 -1.06 -11.64 -2.74
C PRO A 16 -1.09 -10.11 -2.65
N CYS A 17 -0.71 -9.56 -1.49
CA CYS A 17 -0.61 -8.13 -1.31
C CYS A 17 0.48 -7.56 -2.23
N SER A 18 0.10 -6.77 -3.24
CA SER A 18 1.03 -6.22 -4.25
C SER A 18 2.16 -5.36 -3.65
N PRO A 19 1.92 -4.47 -2.67
CA PRO A 19 2.97 -3.64 -2.06
C PRO A 19 4.12 -4.44 -1.43
N CYS A 20 3.82 -5.46 -0.62
CA CYS A 20 4.83 -6.30 0.02
C CYS A 20 5.11 -7.60 -0.74
N ARG A 21 4.48 -7.80 -1.91
CA ARG A 21 4.59 -9.00 -2.75
C ARG A 21 4.35 -10.31 -1.97
N GLY A 22 3.32 -10.34 -1.12
CA GLY A 22 3.01 -11.54 -0.35
C GLY A 22 3.82 -11.77 0.93
N THR A 23 4.83 -10.93 1.22
CA THR A 23 5.72 -11.17 2.39
C THR A 23 5.16 -10.67 3.72
N GLY A 24 4.18 -9.76 3.69
CA GLY A 24 3.69 -9.06 4.87
C GLY A 24 4.61 -7.95 5.40
N LYS A 25 5.84 -7.79 4.87
CA LYS A 25 6.81 -6.81 5.37
C LYS A 25 7.29 -5.85 4.29
N LEU A 26 7.59 -4.63 4.68
CA LEU A 26 8.20 -3.60 3.82
C LEU A 26 9.55 -3.17 4.40
N ASN A 27 10.52 -2.92 3.53
CA ASN A 27 11.77 -2.31 3.92
C ASN A 27 11.56 -0.80 4.05
N SER A 28 11.74 -0.28 5.25
CA SER A 28 11.65 1.14 5.58
C SER A 28 13.04 1.68 5.90
N ASN A 29 13.37 2.83 5.33
CA ASN A 29 14.56 3.60 5.70
C ASN A 29 14.22 4.77 6.65
N SER A 30 13.01 4.78 7.23
CA SER A 30 12.63 5.79 8.21
C SER A 30 13.60 5.77 9.40
N GLY A 31 14.12 6.93 9.81
CA GLY A 31 15.13 6.99 10.87
C GLY A 31 16.58 6.72 10.43
N GLY A 32 16.82 6.57 9.12
CA GLY A 32 18.17 6.59 8.55
C GLY A 32 18.83 5.21 8.38
N GLU A 33 18.19 4.13 8.82
CA GLU A 33 18.68 2.76 8.63
C GLU A 33 17.58 1.84 8.09
N PRO A 34 17.88 0.95 7.12
CA PRO A 34 16.91 0.00 6.59
C PRO A 34 16.47 -1.00 7.65
N HIS A 35 15.16 -1.07 7.89
CA HIS A 35 14.54 -2.03 8.79
C HIS A 35 13.22 -2.53 8.21
N LEU A 36 12.79 -3.72 8.63
CA LEU A 36 11.52 -4.28 8.20
C LEU A 36 10.39 -3.77 9.10
N VAL A 37 9.35 -3.23 8.48
CA VAL A 37 8.09 -2.85 9.14
C VAL A 37 6.95 -3.69 8.59
N ASP A 38 5.89 -3.86 9.38
CA ASP A 38 4.67 -4.50 8.90
C ASP A 38 4.06 -3.69 7.76
N CYS A 39 3.66 -4.39 6.70
CA CYS A 39 3.06 -3.78 5.53
C CYS A 39 1.68 -3.21 5.92
N PRO A 40 1.47 -1.88 5.87
CA PRO A 40 0.22 -1.28 6.32
C PRO A 40 -0.96 -1.57 5.37
N TRP A 41 -0.71 -2.13 4.17
CA TRP A 41 -1.76 -2.54 3.21
C TRP A 41 -2.34 -3.93 3.45
N CYS A 42 -1.63 -4.80 4.17
CA CYS A 42 -2.12 -6.13 4.53
C CYS A 42 -1.99 -6.42 6.02
N GLU A 43 -1.61 -5.42 6.81
CA GLU A 43 -1.42 -5.51 8.27
C GLU A 43 -0.47 -6.65 8.67
N GLY A 44 0.53 -6.94 7.84
CA GLY A 44 1.47 -8.03 8.07
C GLY A 44 1.05 -9.41 7.55
N SER A 45 -0.18 -9.57 7.04
CA SER A 45 -0.70 -10.88 6.57
C SER A 45 -0.11 -11.36 5.25
N GLY A 46 0.39 -10.44 4.41
CA GLY A 46 0.84 -10.74 3.05
C GLY A 46 -0.30 -10.96 2.05
N VAL A 47 -1.55 -10.92 2.46
CA VAL A 47 -2.73 -11.10 1.60
C VAL A 47 -3.41 -9.75 1.35
N PHE A 48 -3.95 -9.54 0.17
CA PHE A 48 -4.74 -8.35 -0.13
C PHE A 48 -6.01 -8.33 0.73
N ILE A 49 -6.20 -7.24 1.47
CA ILE A 49 -7.39 -7.01 2.29
C ILE A 49 -8.30 -6.04 1.51
N PRO A 50 -9.50 -6.45 1.07
CA PRO A 50 -10.44 -5.55 0.42
C PRO A 50 -10.92 -4.47 1.42
N GLU A 51 -11.18 -3.27 0.92
CA GLU A 51 -11.66 -2.11 1.71
C GLU A 51 -10.69 -1.56 2.77
N HIS A 52 -9.49 -2.12 2.89
CA HIS A 52 -8.46 -1.62 3.79
C HIS A 52 -7.69 -0.44 3.19
N ASP A 53 -7.92 0.76 3.72
CA ASP A 53 -7.17 1.96 3.32
C ASP A 53 -5.95 2.19 4.22
N ALA A 54 -4.79 1.71 3.79
CA ALA A 54 -3.51 1.91 4.47
C ALA A 54 -3.13 3.39 4.65
N GLN A 55 -3.74 4.29 3.87
CA GLN A 55 -3.45 5.73 3.92
C GLN A 55 -4.30 6.46 4.96
N ALA A 56 -5.50 5.97 5.27
CA ALA A 56 -6.35 6.53 6.32
C ALA A 56 -5.65 6.54 7.69
N ALA A 57 -4.92 5.47 8.02
CA ALA A 57 -4.17 5.37 9.27
C ALA A 57 -3.03 6.41 9.41
N ARG A 58 -2.61 7.03 8.31
CA ARG A 58 -1.56 8.07 8.29
C ARG A 58 -2.11 9.47 8.08
N ARG A 59 -3.43 9.66 8.00
CA ARG A 59 -3.99 11.00 8.13
C ARG A 59 -3.72 11.45 9.56
N PRO A 60 -2.92 12.50 9.78
CA PRO A 60 -2.90 13.13 11.07
C PRO A 60 -4.33 13.61 11.30
N GLU A 61 -4.96 13.10 12.35
CA GLU A 61 -6.28 13.54 12.79
C GLU A 61 -6.13 15.00 13.25
N GLY A 62 -6.20 15.95 12.31
CA GLY A 62 -6.14 17.39 12.58
C GLY A 62 -5.00 18.21 11.95
N GLU A 63 -4.55 17.96 10.72
CA GLU A 63 -3.87 19.02 9.96
C GLU A 63 -4.89 19.79 9.09
N PRO A 64 -5.23 21.05 9.40
CA PRO A 64 -5.92 21.90 8.45
C PRO A 64 -5.00 22.06 7.23
N GLY A 65 -5.56 21.82 6.05
CA GLY A 65 -4.81 21.85 4.80
C GLY A 65 -4.04 23.15 4.62
N ASP A 66 -2.80 23.01 4.13
CA ASP A 66 -2.11 23.93 3.22
C ASP A 66 -2.60 25.39 3.23
N GLU A 67 -2.43 26.12 4.34
CA GLU A 67 -2.27 27.57 4.25
C GLU A 67 -0.77 27.85 4.24
N LYS A 68 -0.19 27.82 3.03
CA LYS A 68 1.12 28.43 2.79
C LYS A 68 1.08 29.85 3.35
N PRO A 69 1.97 30.26 4.28
CA PRO A 69 2.13 31.68 4.57
C PRO A 69 2.59 32.34 3.27
N GLN A 70 1.69 33.09 2.65
CA GLN A 70 2.00 33.95 1.51
C GLN A 70 3.13 34.90 1.95
N PRO A 71 4.33 34.87 1.32
CA PRO A 71 5.37 35.80 1.67
C PRO A 71 4.89 37.20 1.30
N ALA A 72 4.83 38.09 2.30
CA ALA A 72 4.56 39.49 2.08
C ALA A 72 5.64 40.04 1.13
N VAL A 73 5.23 40.37 -0.09
CA VAL A 73 6.06 41.15 -1.01
C VAL A 73 5.96 42.61 -0.58
N ASP A 74 7.11 43.22 -0.29
CA ASP A 74 7.30 44.67 -0.09
C ASP A 74 7.70 45.30 -1.43
#